data_AF-A0A6N2VAS4-F1
#
_entry.id   AF-A0A6N2VAS4-F1
#
_cell.length_a   1.000
_cell.length_b   1.000
_cell.length_c   1.000
_cell.angle_alpha   90.00
_cell.angle_beta   90.00
_cell.angle_gamma   90.00
#
_symmetry.space_group_name_H-M   'P 1'
#
loop_
_entity.id
_entity.type
_entity.pdbx_description
1 polymer ?
#
loop_
_entity_poly.entity_id
_entity_poly.type
_entity_poly.pdbx_seq_one_letter_code
_entity_poly.pdbx_strand_id
1 'polypeptide(L)'
;MKKIFRYLGILVCLSLHAAAWGDTADNGVECSVVMEKNRFDAREAFPDFKLVFTNKGEKTVRLFDDFYPLKDNGPNISIYIYLKLGNGKKMEKAIAWYGAPYLIERRANSIHFITLEPGEKHEVPIQNAYLLLTYLDLLRNDKRYELEVNFWDGFGERGVRRKYVGRADFSLVDQSPWRR
;
A
#
# COMPACT_ATOMS: atom_id res chain seq x y z
N MET A 1 -27.67 29.09 -16.07
CA MET A 1 -26.35 28.44 -16.27
C MET A 1 -25.55 28.20 -14.97
N LYS A 2 -26.18 28.01 -13.79
CA LYS A 2 -25.45 27.72 -12.52
C LYS A 2 -25.54 26.26 -12.04
N LYS A 3 -26.43 25.44 -12.62
CA LYS A 3 -26.62 24.04 -12.22
C LYS A 3 -25.67 23.06 -12.95
N ILE A 4 -25.32 23.32 -14.21
CA ILE A 4 -24.46 22.43 -15.02
C ILE A 4 -23.02 22.37 -14.48
N PHE A 5 -22.47 23.49 -13.99
CA PHE A 5 -21.13 23.51 -13.38
C PHE A 5 -21.02 22.75 -12.06
N ARG A 6 -22.12 22.61 -11.29
CA ARG A 6 -22.12 21.79 -10.06
C ARG A 6 -22.03 20.30 -10.36
N TYR A 7 -22.69 19.84 -11.42
CA TYR A 7 -22.61 18.42 -11.82
C TYR A 7 -21.26 18.06 -12.45
N LEU A 8 -20.63 18.97 -13.21
CA LEU A 8 -19.25 18.78 -13.70
C LEU A 8 -18.23 18.73 -12.57
N GLY A 9 -18.36 19.57 -11.53
CA GLY A 9 -17.50 19.50 -10.34
C GLY A 9 -17.63 18.19 -9.57
N ILE A 10 -18.86 17.67 -9.43
CA ILE A 10 -19.12 16.39 -8.75
C ILE A 10 -18.65 15.19 -9.59
N LEU A 11 -18.82 15.23 -10.91
CA LEU A 11 -18.37 14.16 -11.81
C LEU A 11 -16.83 14.07 -11.89
N VAL A 12 -16.12 15.20 -11.80
CA VAL A 12 -14.66 15.24 -11.72
C VAL A 12 -14.15 14.76 -10.35
N CYS A 13 -14.90 14.97 -9.26
CA CYS A 13 -14.59 14.40 -7.95
C CYS A 13 -14.83 12.88 -7.87
N LEU A 14 -15.73 12.33 -8.70
CA LEU A 14 -15.96 10.88 -8.79
C LEU A 14 -14.86 10.13 -9.57
N SER A 15 -14.08 10.81 -10.44
CA SER A 15 -13.15 10.16 -11.37
C SER A 15 -11.70 9.97 -10.89
N LEU A 16 -11.37 10.27 -9.64
CA LEU A 16 -10.03 10.01 -9.07
C LEU A 16 -10.09 9.42 -7.65
N HIS A 17 -10.99 8.48 -7.40
CA HIS A 17 -10.64 7.44 -6.44
C HIS A 17 -9.51 6.65 -7.09
N ALA A 18 -8.27 7.01 -6.78
CA ALA A 18 -7.13 6.22 -7.18
C ALA A 18 -7.39 4.79 -6.71
N ALA A 19 -7.42 3.86 -7.66
CA ALA A 19 -7.82 2.50 -7.36
C ALA A 19 -6.84 1.93 -6.33
N ALA A 20 -7.37 1.38 -5.25
CA ALA A 20 -6.66 0.44 -4.40
C ALA A 20 -6.97 -0.95 -4.94
N TRP A 21 -5.97 -1.75 -5.23
CA TRP A 21 -6.18 -3.13 -5.68
C TRP A 21 -5.08 -4.03 -5.16
N GLY A 22 -5.32 -5.34 -5.27
CA GLY A 22 -4.45 -6.36 -4.74
C GLY A 22 -4.35 -7.54 -5.65
N ASP A 23 -3.24 -8.25 -5.58
CA ASP A 23 -3.16 -9.59 -6.13
C ASP A 23 -3.84 -10.55 -5.14
N THR A 24 -4.72 -11.41 -5.65
CA THR A 24 -5.25 -12.53 -4.88
C THR A 24 -4.23 -13.65 -4.90
N ALA A 25 -3.76 -14.08 -3.73
CA ALA A 25 -2.87 -15.21 -3.60
C ALA A 25 -3.58 -16.54 -3.89
N ASP A 26 -2.81 -17.61 -4.08
CA ASP A 26 -3.30 -18.96 -4.38
C ASP A 26 -4.20 -19.57 -3.29
N ASN A 27 -4.13 -19.06 -2.06
CA ASN A 27 -5.00 -19.43 -0.95
C ASN A 27 -6.31 -18.62 -0.88
N GLY A 28 -6.57 -17.73 -1.84
CA GLY A 28 -7.79 -16.92 -1.92
C GLY A 28 -7.76 -15.62 -1.13
N VAL A 29 -6.65 -15.27 -0.47
CA VAL A 29 -6.52 -13.97 0.22
C VAL A 29 -6.04 -12.91 -0.76
N GLU A 30 -6.81 -11.82 -0.87
CA GLU A 30 -6.41 -10.59 -1.55
C GLU A 30 -5.75 -9.64 -0.55
N CYS A 31 -4.63 -9.01 -0.96
CA CYS A 31 -4.00 -7.95 -0.18
C CYS A 31 -4.08 -6.63 -0.94
N SER A 32 -4.75 -5.62 -0.39
CA SER A 32 -4.87 -4.29 -1.00
C SER A 32 -4.22 -3.22 -0.13
N VAL A 33 -3.88 -2.07 -0.72
CA VAL A 33 -3.33 -0.90 -0.02
C VAL A 33 -4.36 0.21 0.02
N VAL A 34 -4.67 0.73 1.21
CA VAL A 34 -5.56 1.88 1.37
C VAL A 34 -4.75 3.05 1.94
N MET A 35 -4.49 4.05 1.10
CA MET A 35 -3.83 5.29 1.52
C MET A 35 -4.83 6.24 2.18
N GLU A 36 -4.39 6.99 3.19
CA GLU A 36 -5.21 8.04 3.80
C GLU A 36 -5.53 9.17 2.81
N LYS A 37 -4.55 9.51 1.96
CA LYS A 37 -4.66 10.54 0.93
C LYS A 37 -3.93 10.09 -0.33
N ASN A 38 -4.59 10.17 -1.48
CA ASN A 38 -4.03 9.76 -2.77
C ASN A 38 -3.65 10.95 -3.68
N ARG A 39 -3.86 12.19 -3.21
CA ARG A 39 -3.50 13.41 -3.94
C ARG A 39 -3.01 14.48 -2.98
N PHE A 40 -1.71 14.77 -2.96
CA PHE A 40 -1.08 15.66 -1.98
C PHE A 40 0.09 16.43 -2.58
N ASP A 41 0.55 17.48 -1.91
CA ASP A 41 1.74 18.23 -2.36
C ASP A 41 3.03 17.49 -2.03
N ALA A 42 4.04 17.55 -2.91
CA ALA A 42 5.36 16.95 -2.66
C ALA A 42 6.06 17.49 -1.39
N ARG A 43 5.65 18.66 -0.88
CA ARG A 43 6.16 19.25 0.37
C ARG A 43 5.47 18.69 1.62
N GLU A 44 4.32 18.04 1.47
CA GLU A 44 3.65 17.36 2.58
C GLU A 44 4.38 16.05 2.90
N ALA A 45 4.27 15.61 4.16
CA ALA A 45 4.74 14.28 4.53
C ALA A 45 4.00 13.22 3.70
N PHE A 46 4.72 12.18 3.27
CA PHE A 46 4.10 11.06 2.59
C PHE A 46 3.03 10.43 3.51
N PRO A 47 1.79 10.23 3.02
CA PRO A 47 0.69 9.82 3.85
C PRO A 47 0.87 8.38 4.34
N ASP A 48 0.35 8.13 5.53
CA ASP A 48 0.23 6.78 6.05
C ASP A 48 -0.82 5.99 5.24
N PHE A 49 -0.75 4.67 5.37
CA PHE A 49 -1.63 3.76 4.67
C PHE A 49 -1.83 2.49 5.49
N LYS A 50 -2.75 1.64 5.05
CA LYS A 50 -2.95 0.31 5.63
C LYS A 50 -2.92 -0.77 4.56
N LEU A 51 -2.41 -1.94 4.92
CA LEU A 51 -2.64 -3.16 4.16
C LEU A 51 -3.95 -3.78 4.63
N VAL A 52 -4.76 -4.25 3.68
CA VAL A 52 -6.02 -4.92 3.96
C VAL A 52 -5.97 -6.30 3.32
N PHE A 53 -5.89 -7.32 4.17
CA PHE A 53 -5.95 -8.72 3.78
C PHE A 53 -7.41 -9.17 3.87
N THR A 54 -8.00 -9.55 2.74
CA THR A 54 -9.39 -10.01 2.66
C THR A 54 -9.40 -11.44 2.16
N ASN A 55 -9.97 -12.37 2.94
CA ASN A 55 -10.16 -13.72 2.48
C ASN A 55 -11.34 -13.78 1.51
N LYS A 56 -11.06 -13.87 0.20
CA LYS A 56 -12.07 -14.03 -0.85
C LYS A 56 -12.29 -15.51 -1.23
N GLY A 57 -11.58 -16.43 -0.58
CA GLY A 57 -11.72 -17.87 -0.77
C GLY A 57 -12.85 -18.47 0.07
N GLU A 58 -13.06 -19.77 -0.09
CA GLU A 58 -14.10 -20.53 0.62
C GLU A 58 -13.62 -21.16 1.92
N LYS A 59 -12.31 -21.17 2.17
CA LYS A 59 -11.69 -21.83 3.32
C LYS A 59 -11.11 -20.81 4.27
N THR A 60 -11.12 -21.12 5.56
CA THR A 60 -10.38 -20.38 6.57
C THR A 60 -8.88 -20.40 6.25
N VAL A 61 -8.23 -19.24 6.30
CA VAL A 61 -6.80 -19.07 6.03
C VAL A 61 -6.09 -18.61 7.29
N ARG A 62 -4.88 -19.13 7.52
CA ARG A 62 -3.98 -18.63 8.55
C ARG A 62 -2.92 -17.74 7.91
N LEU A 63 -2.81 -16.52 8.38
CA LEU A 63 -1.80 -15.54 7.99
C LEU A 63 -0.78 -15.42 9.13
N PHE A 64 0.52 -15.44 8.81
CA PHE A 64 1.54 -15.21 9.82
C PHE A 64 1.60 -13.72 10.21
N ASP A 65 1.41 -13.43 11.48
CA ASP A 65 1.43 -12.06 12.01
C ASP A 65 2.87 -11.63 12.33
N ASP A 66 3.64 -11.40 11.27
CA ASP A 66 5.07 -11.02 11.31
C ASP A 66 5.29 -9.60 10.78
N PHE A 67 4.24 -8.77 10.75
CA PHE A 67 4.34 -7.41 10.21
C PHE A 67 5.27 -6.54 11.05
N TYR A 68 5.26 -6.70 12.38
CA TYR A 68 6.09 -5.95 13.33
C TYR A 68 6.79 -6.91 14.29
N PRO A 69 7.82 -7.65 13.82
CA PRO A 69 8.47 -8.70 14.61
C PRO A 69 9.20 -8.17 15.85
N LEU A 70 9.66 -6.92 15.79
CA LEU A 70 10.31 -6.20 16.89
C LEU A 70 9.68 -4.81 17.01
N LYS A 71 9.34 -4.39 18.22
CA LYS A 71 8.65 -3.12 18.48
C LYS A 71 9.41 -1.88 17.98
N ASP A 72 10.74 -1.96 18.00
CA ASP A 72 11.62 -0.83 17.66
C ASP A 72 12.08 -0.84 16.19
N ASN A 73 11.70 -1.87 15.42
CA ASN A 73 12.07 -1.99 14.00
C ASN A 73 10.89 -1.62 13.09
N GLY A 74 11.23 -1.17 11.88
CA GLY A 74 10.25 -0.98 10.81
C GLY A 74 9.53 -2.28 10.40
N PRO A 75 8.42 -2.18 9.68
CA PRO A 75 7.59 -3.33 9.33
C PRO A 75 8.32 -4.32 8.41
N ASN A 76 8.04 -5.62 8.56
CA ASN A 76 8.59 -6.68 7.70
C ASN A 76 7.87 -6.75 6.34
N ILE A 77 7.98 -5.67 5.57
CA ILE A 77 7.39 -5.51 4.24
C ILE A 77 8.43 -4.93 3.28
N SER A 78 8.08 -4.88 2.00
CA SER A 78 8.80 -4.06 1.03
C SER A 78 7.84 -3.07 0.38
N ILE A 79 8.23 -1.80 0.31
CA ILE A 79 7.45 -0.73 -0.30
C ILE A 79 8.21 -0.24 -1.52
N TYR A 80 7.52 -0.07 -2.63
CA TYR A 80 8.08 0.44 -3.87
C TYR A 80 7.17 1.50 -4.45
N ILE A 81 7.74 2.63 -4.86
CA ILE A 81 7.04 3.70 -5.54
C ILE A 81 7.56 3.81 -6.96
N TYR A 82 6.67 3.65 -7.93
CA TYR A 82 6.98 3.75 -9.35
C TYR A 82 6.34 4.98 -9.97
N LEU A 83 7.02 5.66 -10.88
CA LEU A 83 6.39 6.70 -11.70
C LEU A 83 5.49 6.03 -12.75
N LYS A 84 4.23 6.48 -12.83
CA LYS A 84 3.34 6.11 -13.92
C LYS A 84 3.58 6.99 -15.14
N LEU A 85 3.69 6.35 -16.28
CA LEU A 85 3.81 6.95 -17.60
C LEU A 85 2.41 7.19 -18.18
N GLY A 86 2.30 8.16 -19.09
CA GLY A 86 1.00 8.58 -19.66
C GLY A 86 0.22 7.51 -20.44
N ASN A 87 0.84 6.35 -20.71
CA ASN A 87 0.24 5.20 -21.40
C ASN A 87 -0.26 4.10 -20.45
N GLY A 88 -0.35 4.39 -19.13
CA GLY A 88 -0.77 3.41 -18.12
C GLY A 88 0.33 2.44 -17.68
N LYS A 89 1.52 2.48 -18.29
CA LYS A 89 2.68 1.73 -17.82
C LYS A 89 3.34 2.43 -16.64
N LYS A 90 4.10 1.69 -15.83
CA LYS A 90 4.99 2.25 -14.81
C LYS A 90 6.45 2.09 -15.22
N MET A 91 7.34 2.90 -14.66
CA MET A 91 8.78 2.69 -14.80
C MET A 91 9.19 1.33 -14.25
N GLU A 92 10.21 0.71 -14.84
CA GLU A 92 10.73 -0.59 -14.39
C GLU A 92 11.40 -0.49 -13.02
N LYS A 93 12.13 0.60 -12.77
CA LYS A 93 12.79 0.87 -11.50
C LYS A 93 11.92 1.73 -10.60
N ALA A 94 11.84 1.34 -9.33
CA ALA A 94 11.23 2.17 -8.30
C ALA A 94 12.07 3.44 -8.08
N ILE A 95 11.39 4.57 -7.87
CA ILE A 95 12.03 5.87 -7.59
C ILE A 95 12.33 6.01 -6.10
N ALA A 96 11.39 5.56 -5.27
CA ALA A 96 11.54 5.50 -3.82
C ALA A 96 11.16 4.09 -3.35
N TRP A 97 11.81 3.63 -2.30
CA TRP A 97 11.60 2.27 -1.82
C TRP A 97 11.97 2.11 -0.36
N TYR A 98 11.43 1.06 0.24
CA TYR A 98 11.79 0.53 1.54
C TYR A 98 11.84 -0.99 1.42
N GLY A 99 12.85 -1.60 2.04
CA GLY A 99 12.92 -3.04 2.20
C GLY A 99 13.26 -3.34 3.65
N ALA A 100 12.47 -4.19 4.29
CA ALA A 100 12.78 -4.63 5.65
C ALA A 100 14.21 -5.21 5.71
N PRO A 101 15.08 -4.70 6.61
CA PRO A 101 16.36 -5.34 6.86
C PRO A 101 16.09 -6.72 7.46
N TYR A 102 16.67 -7.77 6.88
CA TYR A 102 16.52 -9.14 7.37
C TYR A 102 17.29 -9.31 8.70
N LEU A 103 16.71 -8.82 9.78
CA LEU A 103 17.24 -8.92 11.14
C LEU A 103 16.14 -9.52 12.02
N ILE A 104 15.94 -10.82 11.90
CA ILE A 104 14.90 -11.50 12.67
C ILE A 104 15.51 -12.60 13.53
N GLU A 105 15.79 -12.28 14.80
CA GLU A 105 15.80 -13.29 15.86
C GLU A 105 14.34 -13.66 16.17
N ARG A 106 13.81 -14.63 15.42
CA ARG A 106 12.46 -15.17 15.67
C ARG A 106 12.50 -16.04 16.92
N ARG A 107 12.23 -15.47 18.10
CA ARG A 107 12.05 -16.29 19.31
C ARG A 107 10.80 -17.16 19.12
N ALA A 108 10.85 -18.43 19.51
CA ALA A 108 9.72 -19.35 19.39
C ALA A 108 8.42 -18.85 20.04
N ASN A 109 8.53 -17.92 21.00
CA ASN A 109 7.42 -17.36 21.76
C ASN A 109 6.77 -16.12 21.10
N SER A 110 7.26 -15.66 19.95
CA SER A 110 6.71 -14.48 19.23
C SER A 110 5.98 -14.85 17.93
N ILE A 111 5.65 -16.14 17.74
CA ILE A 111 4.94 -16.61 16.55
C ILE A 111 3.43 -16.42 16.77
N HIS A 112 2.87 -15.42 16.12
CA HIS A 112 1.44 -15.14 16.14
C HIS A 112 0.81 -15.40 14.78
N PHE A 113 -0.45 -15.81 14.78
CA PHE A 113 -1.20 -16.06 13.55
C PHE A 113 -2.54 -15.35 13.62
N ILE A 114 -2.95 -14.79 12.49
CA ILE A 114 -4.27 -14.26 12.25
C ILE A 114 -5.05 -15.35 11.51
N THR A 115 -6.19 -15.73 12.06
CA THR A 115 -7.16 -16.59 11.36
C THR A 115 -8.11 -15.68 10.60
N LEU A 116 -8.31 -15.96 9.31
CA LEU A 116 -9.22 -15.25 8.43
C LEU A 116 -10.29 -16.20 7.93
N GLU A 117 -11.51 -16.06 8.43
CA GLU A 117 -12.67 -16.76 7.89
C GLU A 117 -13.04 -16.27 6.48
N PRO A 118 -13.79 -17.04 5.68
CA PRO A 118 -14.28 -16.57 4.38
C PRO A 118 -15.02 -15.24 4.49
N GLY A 119 -14.60 -14.24 3.71
CA GLY A 119 -15.12 -12.87 3.74
C GLY A 119 -14.56 -11.98 4.84
N GLU A 120 -13.76 -12.52 5.77
CA GLU A 120 -13.12 -11.73 6.83
C GLU A 120 -11.99 -10.86 6.27
N LYS A 121 -11.77 -9.72 6.92
CA LYS A 121 -10.68 -8.80 6.63
C LYS A 121 -9.82 -8.56 7.86
N HIS A 122 -8.51 -8.43 7.63
CA HIS A 122 -7.55 -7.96 8.61
C HIS A 122 -6.81 -6.74 8.06
N GLU A 123 -6.72 -5.69 8.88
CA GLU A 123 -6.12 -4.42 8.51
C GLU A 123 -4.82 -4.20 9.30
N VAL A 124 -3.72 -3.93 8.59
CA VAL A 124 -2.42 -3.65 9.17
C VAL A 124 -2.07 -2.19 8.88
N PRO A 125 -2.11 -1.29 9.88
CA PRO A 125 -1.72 0.09 9.69
C PRO A 125 -0.21 0.21 9.51
N ILE A 126 0.23 1.00 8.54
CA ILE A 126 1.63 1.35 8.29
C ILE A 126 1.80 2.84 8.60
N GLN A 127 2.26 3.11 9.82
CA GLN A 127 2.42 4.47 10.34
C GLN A 127 3.81 5.03 10.08
N ASN A 128 3.89 6.37 10.01
CA ASN A 128 5.09 7.12 9.71
C ASN A 128 5.78 6.61 8.43
N ALA A 129 5.01 6.30 7.39
CA ALA A 129 5.52 5.70 6.15
C ALA A 129 6.61 6.56 5.49
N TYR A 130 6.55 7.88 5.68
CA TYR A 130 7.58 8.81 5.21
C TYR A 130 8.97 8.58 5.82
N LEU A 131 9.07 8.00 7.03
CA LEU A 131 10.36 7.65 7.66
C LEU A 131 10.95 6.35 7.13
N LEU A 132 10.12 5.49 6.52
CA LEU A 132 10.57 4.21 5.97
C LEU A 132 11.20 4.38 4.58
N LEU A 133 10.67 5.31 3.79
CA LEU A 133 11.00 5.42 2.36
C LEU A 133 12.33 6.14 2.13
N THR A 134 13.22 5.47 1.40
CA THR A 134 14.45 6.06 0.85
C THR A 134 14.13 6.77 -0.46
N TYR A 135 14.76 7.92 -0.70
CA TYR A 135 14.65 8.73 -1.94
C TYR A 135 13.26 9.33 -2.20
N LEU A 136 12.47 9.54 -1.16
CA LEU A 136 11.17 10.21 -1.26
C LEU A 136 11.26 11.62 -1.85
N ASP A 137 12.39 12.31 -1.62
CA ASP A 137 12.71 13.63 -2.15
C ASP A 137 12.86 13.68 -3.68
N LEU A 138 12.93 12.53 -4.36
CA LEU A 138 12.94 12.44 -5.82
C LEU A 138 11.54 12.53 -6.46
N LEU A 139 10.47 12.45 -5.66
CA LEU A 139 9.11 12.64 -6.17
C LEU A 139 8.88 14.11 -6.56
N ARG A 140 8.00 14.35 -7.54
CA ARG A 140 7.76 15.67 -8.14
C ARG A 140 6.27 15.92 -8.27
N ASN A 141 5.87 17.17 -8.03
CA ASN A 141 4.52 17.64 -8.33
C ASN A 141 4.17 17.45 -9.82
N ASP A 142 2.88 17.37 -10.10
CA ASP A 142 2.29 17.15 -11.43
C ASP A 142 2.64 15.79 -12.06
N LYS A 143 2.96 14.81 -11.21
CA LYS A 143 3.24 13.42 -11.60
C LYS A 143 2.29 12.44 -10.91
N ARG A 144 2.12 11.28 -11.53
CA ARG A 144 1.33 10.16 -11.01
C ARG A 144 2.27 9.01 -10.67
N TYR A 145 1.97 8.34 -9.57
CA TYR A 145 2.78 7.27 -9.03
C TYR A 145 1.91 6.07 -8.68
N GLU A 146 2.55 4.90 -8.64
CA GLU A 146 1.98 3.66 -8.13
C GLU A 146 2.78 3.24 -6.90
N LEU A 147 2.09 3.08 -5.78
CA LEU A 147 2.58 2.46 -4.57
C LEU A 147 2.34 0.95 -4.69
N GLU A 148 3.39 0.14 -4.55
CA GLU A 148 3.31 -1.31 -4.44
C GLU A 148 3.90 -1.73 -3.09
N VAL A 149 3.15 -2.53 -2.34
CA VAL A 149 3.56 -3.02 -1.02
C VAL A 149 3.48 -4.53 -1.01
N ASN A 150 4.60 -5.14 -0.63
CA ASN A 150 4.82 -6.57 -0.68
C ASN A 150 5.01 -7.11 0.74
N PHE A 151 4.21 -8.11 1.12
CA PHE A 151 4.39 -8.89 2.34
C PHE A 151 4.70 -10.34 2.00
N TRP A 152 5.71 -10.91 2.64
CA TRP A 152 6.11 -12.31 2.46
C TRP A 152 5.76 -13.13 3.69
N ASP A 153 4.73 -13.97 3.56
CA ASP A 153 4.36 -14.94 4.59
C ASP A 153 5.14 -16.24 4.38
N GLY A 154 5.94 -16.62 5.36
CA GLY A 154 6.70 -17.87 5.37
C GLY A 154 6.18 -18.95 6.30
N PHE A 155 5.13 -18.69 7.10
CA PHE A 155 4.69 -19.59 8.17
C PHE A 155 3.18 -19.81 8.26
N GLY A 156 2.36 -18.99 7.59
CA GLY A 156 0.90 -19.11 7.60
C GLY A 156 0.45 -20.49 7.14
N GLU A 157 1.16 -21.05 6.16
CA GLU A 157 1.08 -22.47 5.81
C GLU A 157 2.45 -23.13 5.85
N ARG A 158 2.48 -24.32 6.46
CA ARG A 158 3.73 -25.04 6.66
C ARG A 158 4.34 -25.43 5.32
N GLY A 159 5.56 -24.94 5.07
CA GLY A 159 6.33 -25.28 3.87
C GLY A 159 5.99 -24.46 2.64
N VAL A 160 5.06 -23.50 2.74
CA VAL A 160 4.71 -22.60 1.64
C VAL A 160 5.10 -21.17 1.98
N ARG A 161 5.90 -20.55 1.10
CA ARG A 161 6.21 -19.14 1.18
C ARG A 161 5.34 -18.37 0.18
N ARG A 162 4.47 -17.50 0.69
CA ARG A 162 3.53 -16.71 -0.12
C ARG A 162 3.91 -15.24 -0.15
N LYS A 163 3.65 -14.62 -1.31
CA LYS A 163 3.75 -13.18 -1.49
C LYS A 163 2.35 -12.60 -1.60
N TYR A 164 2.07 -11.59 -0.78
CA TYR A 164 0.89 -10.77 -0.89
C TYR A 164 1.29 -9.39 -1.41
N VAL A 165 0.56 -8.89 -2.41
CA VAL A 165 0.91 -7.65 -3.12
C VAL A 165 -0.29 -6.73 -3.15
N GLY A 166 -0.20 -5.60 -2.47
CA GLY A 166 -1.18 -4.53 -2.55
C GLY A 166 -0.64 -3.35 -3.35
N ARG A 167 -1.52 -2.70 -4.11
CA ARG A 167 -1.19 -1.56 -4.97
C ARG A 167 -2.19 -0.42 -4.77
N ALA A 168 -1.70 0.81 -4.90
CA ALA A 168 -2.52 2.01 -4.92
C ALA A 168 -1.91 3.06 -5.83
N ASP A 169 -2.75 3.75 -6.60
CA ASP A 169 -2.31 4.92 -7.35
C ASP A 169 -2.33 6.18 -6.45
N PHE A 170 -1.42 7.11 -6.70
CA PHE A 170 -1.48 8.44 -6.11
C PHE A 170 -0.88 9.50 -7.03
N SER A 171 -1.12 10.78 -6.75
CA SER A 171 -0.63 11.90 -7.55
C SER A 171 -0.08 13.01 -6.67
N LEU A 172 1.04 13.59 -7.07
CA LEU A 172 1.55 14.78 -6.42
C LEU A 172 1.08 16.01 -7.18
N VAL A 173 0.58 17.03 -6.47
CA VAL A 173 0.06 18.25 -7.08
C VAL A 173 0.54 19.46 -6.31
N ASP A 174 0.99 20.49 -7.03
CA ASP A 174 1.34 21.76 -6.39
C ASP A 174 0.06 22.45 -5.91
N GLN A 175 -0.10 22.55 -4.58
CA GLN A 175 -1.25 23.21 -3.96
C GLN A 175 -0.96 24.68 -3.59
N SER A 176 0.15 25.25 -4.09
CA SER A 176 0.49 26.65 -3.83
C SER A 176 -0.62 27.60 -4.30
N PRO A 177 -1.00 28.61 -3.49
CA PRO A 177 -2.11 29.51 -3.79
C PRO A 177 -1.88 30.38 -5.04
N TRP A 178 -0.64 30.50 -5.52
CA TRP A 178 -0.25 31.35 -6.65
C TRP A 178 -0.54 30.76 -8.05
N ARG A 179 -1.02 29.52 -8.15
CA ARG A 179 -1.35 28.84 -9.43
C ARG A 179 -2.86 28.64 -9.68
N ARG A 180 -3.74 29.25 -8.89
CA ARG A 180 -5.20 29.18 -9.09
C ARG A 180 -5.76 30.31 -9.93
#